data_AF-A0A443RUW0-F1
#
_entry.id   AF-A0A443RUW0-F1
#
_cell.length_a   1.000
_cell.length_b   1.000
_cell.length_c   1.000
_cell.angle_alpha   90.00
_cell.angle_beta   90.00
_cell.angle_gamma   90.00
#
_symmetry.space_group_name_H-M   'P 1'
#
loop_
_entity.id
_entity.type
_entity.pdbx_description
1 polymer ?
#
loop_
_entity_poly.entity_id
_entity_poly.type
_entity_poly.pdbx_seq_one_letter_code
_entity_poly.pdbx_strand_id
1 'polypeptide(L)' 'KNSNQEYFEISGITTYFYTVSKLTPYTEYEFNVIAVNSIGRGTQSVPVYVTTGETGE' A
#
# COMPACT_ATOMS: atom_id res chain seq x y z
N LYS A 1 17.07 -11.74 -5.36
CA LYS A 1 16.32 -10.71 -4.61
C LYS A 1 15.84 -9.69 -5.62
N ASN A 2 14.61 -9.87 -6.13
CA ASN A 2 14.10 -9.10 -7.27
C ASN A 2 13.60 -7.73 -6.78
N SER A 3 14.53 -6.78 -6.69
CA SER A 3 14.26 -5.41 -6.25
C SER A 3 13.72 -4.56 -7.40
N ASN A 4 12.60 -4.94 -8.01
CA ASN A 4 11.96 -4.07 -9.02
C ASN A 4 10.47 -4.36 -9.27
N GLN A 5 9.72 -4.76 -8.23
CA GLN A 5 8.26 -4.72 -8.34
C GLN A 5 7.85 -3.25 -8.19
N GLU A 6 7.40 -2.63 -9.29
CA GLU A 6 6.91 -1.25 -9.29
C GLU A 6 5.71 -1.16 -8.34
N TYR A 7 5.90 -0.52 -7.19
CA TYR A 7 4.81 -0.21 -6.28
C TYR A 7 4.22 1.16 -6.66
N PHE A 8 2.90 1.29 -6.51
CA PHE A 8 2.25 2.59 -6.58
C PHE A 8 2.37 3.28 -5.22
N GLU A 9 2.99 4.47 -5.20
CA GLU A 9 3.12 5.27 -3.99
C GLU A 9 1.95 6.25 -3.85
N ILE A 10 1.27 6.20 -2.71
CA ILE A 10 0.27 7.18 -2.30
C ILE A 10 0.90 8.06 -1.23
N SER A 11 0.97 9.36 -1.46
CA SER A 11 1.60 10.34 -0.56
C SER A 11 0.61 11.39 -0.07
N GLY A 12 1.01 12.21 0.90
CA GLY A 12 0.19 13.31 1.43
C GLY A 12 -0.89 12.90 2.44
N ILE A 13 -0.87 11.65 2.92
CA ILE A 13 -1.77 11.18 3.97
C ILE A 13 -1.32 11.77 5.32
N THR A 14 -2.18 12.57 5.95
CA THR A 14 -1.92 13.19 7.26
C THR A 14 -2.68 12.51 8.41
N THR A 15 -3.53 11.53 8.09
CA THR A 15 -4.31 10.71 9.02
C THR A 15 -3.60 9.39 9.31
N TYR A 16 -4.03 8.70 10.37
CA TYR A 16 -3.54 7.34 10.69
C TYR A 16 -4.23 6.23 9.90
N PHE A 17 -5.14 6.56 8.98
CA PHE A 17 -5.87 5.61 8.15
C PHE A 17 -6.09 6.17 6.75
N TYR A 18 -6.21 5.27 5.77
CA TYR A 18 -6.52 5.60 4.39
C TYR A 18 -7.28 4.43 3.73
N THR A 19 -8.24 4.75 2.87
CA THR A 19 -9.03 3.75 2.14
C THR A 19 -8.55 3.67 0.70
N VAL A 20 -7.92 2.55 0.35
CA VAL A 20 -7.53 2.25 -1.04
C VAL A 20 -8.76 1.69 -1.78
N SER A 21 -9.09 2.30 -2.91
CA SER A 21 -10.27 1.95 -3.73
C SER A 21 -9.85 1.59 -5.16
N LYS A 22 -10.78 1.05 -5.96
CA LYS A 22 -10.55 0.65 -7.37
C LYS A 22 -9.46 -0.42 -7.54
N LEU A 23 -9.40 -1.35 -6.59
CA LEU A 23 -8.56 -2.53 -6.68
C LEU A 23 -9.20 -3.55 -7.61
N THR A 24 -8.36 -4.32 -8.31
CA THR A 24 -8.83 -5.41 -9.16
C THR A 24 -9.45 -6.50 -8.27
N PRO A 25 -10.62 -7.05 -8.64
CA PRO A 25 -11.22 -8.17 -7.91
C PRO A 25 -10.32 -9.41 -7.92
N TYR A 26 -10.46 -10.28 -6.91
CA TYR A 26 -9.69 -11.53 -6.81
C TYR A 26 -8.17 -11.36 -6.93
N THR A 27 -7.64 -10.21 -6.52
CA THR A 27 -6.24 -9.88 -6.71
C THR A 27 -5.58 -9.69 -5.35
N GLU A 28 -4.44 -10.34 -5.15
CA GLU A 28 -3.62 -10.13 -3.96
C GLU A 28 -2.81 -8.84 -4.11
N TYR A 29 -2.86 -8.00 -3.07
CA TYR A 29 -2.08 -6.79 -2.95
C TYR A 29 -1.17 -6.86 -1.74
N GLU A 30 0.03 -6.31 -1.89
CA GLU A 30 0.97 -6.06 -0.81
C GLU A 30 0.92 -4.57 -0.44
N PHE A 31 0.71 -4.26 0.84
CA PHE A 31 0.71 -2.91 1.38
C PHE A 31 1.84 -2.70 2.38
N ASN A 32 2.48 -1.54 2.26
CA ASN A 32 3.53 -1.09 3.16
C ASN A 32 3.32 0.40 3.47
N VAL A 33 3.66 0.83 4.68
CA VAL A 33 3.55 2.24 5.10
C VAL A 33 4.94 2.80 5.40
N ILE A 34 5.20 4.02 4.94
CA ILE A 34 6.43 4.76 5.23
C ILE A 34 6.04 6.12 5.82
N ALA A 35 6.51 6.40 7.04
CA ALA A 35 6.34 7.72 7.65
C ALA A 35 7.33 8.72 7.02
N VAL A 36 6.89 9.97 6.83
CA VAL A 36 7.73 11.04 6.29
C VAL A 36 7.71 12.25 7.23
N ASN A 37 8.86 12.91 7.39
CA ASN A 37 9.00 14.17 8.11
C ASN A 37 9.88 15.15 7.31
N SER A 38 10.20 16.31 7.89
CA SER A 38 11.05 17.33 7.24
C SER A 38 12.49 16.88 6.96
N ILE A 39 12.97 15.83 7.63
CA ILE A 39 14.30 15.24 7.41
C ILE A 39 14.25 14.23 6.26
N GLY A 40 13.17 13.45 6.14
CA GLY A 40 12.96 12.52 5.03
C GLY A 40 12.01 11.35 5.35
N ARG A 41 12.22 10.24 4.63
CA ARG A 41 11.44 9.00 4.74
C ARG A 41 12.02 8.10 5.83
N GLY A 42 11.16 7.57 6.70
CA GLY A 42 11.51 6.55 7.68
C GLY A 42 11.63 5.15 7.08
N THR A 43 11.83 4.14 7.93
CA THR A 43 11.81 2.74 7.53
C THR A 43 10.42 2.28 7.13
N GLN A 44 10.37 1.36 6.16
CA GLN A 44 9.13 0.71 5.75
C GLN A 44 8.57 -0.17 6.88
N SER A 45 7.25 -0.25 6.98
CA SER A 45 6.57 -1.21 7.85
C SER A 45 6.83 -2.66 7.40
N VAL A 46 6.42 -3.61 8.23
CA VAL A 46 6.23 -5.00 7.77
C VAL A 46 5.11 -5.01 6.72
N PRO A 47 5.26 -5.75 5.60
CA PRO A 47 4.23 -5.84 4.58
C PRO A 47 2.99 -6.56 5.08
N VAL A 48 1.84 -6.11 4.60
CA VAL A 48 0.54 -6.76 4.79
C VAL A 48 0.03 -7.23 3.43
N TYR A 49 -0.32 -8.50 3.35
CA TYR A 49 -0.92 -9.10 2.16
C TYR A 49 -2.43 -9.24 2.34
N VAL A 50 -3.19 -8.81 1.35
CA VAL A 50 -4.65 -8.94 1.36
C VAL A 50 -5.16 -9.24 -0.04
N THR A 51 -6.09 -10.18 -0.14
CA THR A 51 -6.78 -10.51 -1.39
C THR A 51 -8.12 -9.78 -1.41
N THR A 52 -8.38 -9.05 -2.49
CA THR A 52 -9.70 -8.45 -2.69
C THR A 52 -10.77 -9.53 -2.84
N GLY A 53 -11.97 -9.22 -2.36
CA GLY A 53 -13.12 -10.07 -2.60
C GLY A 53 -13.48 -10.14 -4.09
N GLU A 54 -14.37 -11.09 -4.39
CA GLU A 54 -15.03 -11.17 -5.68
C GLU A 54 -15.88 -9.92 -5.90
N THR A 55 -15.88 -9.32 -7.10
CA THR A 55 -16.98 -8.44 -7.47
C THR A 55 -18.18 -9.34 -7.72
N GLY A 56 -19.03 -9.49 -6.71
CA GLY A 56 -20.35 -10.08 -6.90
C GLY A 56 -21.15 -9.25 -7.90
N GLU A 57 -21.84 -9.93 -8.81
CA GLU A 57 -22.99 -9.38 -9.53
C GLU A 57 -24.08 -8.89 -8.57
#